data_AF-A0A1I2QML1-F1
#
_entry.id   AF-A0A1I2QML1-F1
#
_cell.length_a   1.000
_cell.length_b   1.000
_cell.length_c   1.000
_cell.angle_alpha   90.00
_cell.angle_beta   90.00
_cell.angle_gamma   90.00
#
_symmetry.space_group_name_H-M   'P 1'
#
loop_
_entity.id
_entity.type
_entity.pdbx_description
1 polymer ?
#
loop_
_entity_poly.entity_id
_entity_poly.type
_entity_poly.pdbx_seq_one_letter_code
_entity_poly.pdbx_strand_id
1 'polypeptide(L)' 'MRHFHYINRKNGIQKLGGILILTGVIVVTIPFFVDVETAFSKVLLVSGVPLTLGLLIISTYG' A
#
# COMPACT_ATOMS: atom_id res chain seq x y z
N MET A 1 22.25 -22.95 -1.17
CA MET A 1 21.91 -21.64 -1.78
C MET A 1 20.41 -21.29 -1.81
N ARG A 2 19.46 -22.24 -1.59
CA ARG A 2 18.01 -21.94 -1.65
C ARG A 2 17.46 -21.04 -0.51
N HIS A 3 18.07 -21.06 0.68
CA HIS A 3 17.63 -20.24 1.82
C HIS A 3 17.80 -18.73 1.59
N PHE A 4 18.88 -18.29 0.93
CA PHE A 4 19.10 -16.85 0.64
C PHE A 4 18.06 -16.29 -0.33
N HIS A 5 17.67 -17.07 -1.34
CA HIS A 5 16.59 -16.68 -2.28
C HIS A 5 15.24 -16.52 -1.58
N TYR A 6 14.93 -17.37 -0.60
CA TYR A 6 13.69 -17.28 0.16
C TYR A 6 13.63 -16.00 1.02
N ILE A 7 14.72 -15.69 1.74
CA ILE A 7 14.82 -14.48 2.56
C ILE A 7 14.69 -13.22 1.70
N ASN A 8 15.38 -13.16 0.55
CA ASN A 8 15.28 -12.01 -0.36
C ASN A 8 13.88 -11.85 -0.95
N ARG A 9 13.20 -12.96 -1.29
CA ARG A 9 11.83 -12.92 -1.80
C ARG A 9 10.84 -12.45 -0.73
N LYS A 10 10.96 -12.91 0.52
CA LYS A 10 10.13 -12.46 1.65
C LYS A 10 10.30 -10.95 1.87
N ASN A 11 11.55 -10.46 1.89
CA ASN A 11 11.85 -9.02 2.02
C ASN A 11 11.32 -8.20 0.84
N GLY A 12 11.38 -8.72 -0.39
CA GLY A 12 10.81 -8.07 -1.57
C GLY A 12 9.29 -7.90 -1.46
N ILE A 13 8.59 -8.95 -1.02
CA ILE A 13 7.14 -8.93 -0.84
C ILE A 13 6.73 -7.97 0.28
N GLN A 14 7.45 -7.96 1.41
CA GLN A 14 7.22 -6.98 2.49
C GLN A 14 7.35 -5.53 1.98
N LYS A 15 8.38 -5.23 1.18
CA LYS A 15 8.57 -3.90 0.57
C LYS A 15 7.42 -3.52 -0.36
N LEU A 16 6.93 -4.46 -1.16
CA LEU A 16 5.74 -4.24 -2.00
C LEU A 16 4.50 -3.89 -1.16
N GLY A 17 4.31 -4.59 -0.04
CA GLY A 17 3.25 -4.26 0.91
C GLY A 17 3.38 -2.83 1.45
N GLY A 18 4.59 -2.41 1.83
CA GLY A 18 4.89 -1.05 2.27
C GLY A 18 4.59 0.01 1.20
N ILE A 19 4.96 -0.25 -0.06
CA ILE A 19 4.68 0.66 -1.19
C ILE A 19 3.17 0.83 -1.37
N LEU A 20 2.40 -0.25 -1.32
CA LEU A 20 0.94 -0.19 -1.46
C LEU A 20 0.29 0.63 -0.35
N ILE A 21 0.71 0.46 0.91
CA ILE A 21 0.24 1.30 2.02
C ILE A 21 0.56 2.77 1.74
N LEU A 22 1.80 3.07 1.36
CA LEU A 22 2.24 4.43 1.02
C LEU A 22 1.39 5.05 -0.07
N THR A 23 1.13 4.33 -1.17
CA THR A 23 0.28 4.81 -2.26
C THR A 23 -1.14 5.12 -1.77
N GLY A 24 -1.72 4.22 -0.97
CA GLY A 24 -3.05 4.42 -0.40
C GLY A 24 -3.12 5.65 0.51
N VAL A 25 -2.13 5.83 1.38
CA VAL A 25 -2.02 7.02 2.26
C VAL A 25 -1.90 8.30 1.44
N ILE A 26 -1.07 8.32 0.40
CA ILE A 26 -0.91 9.48 -0.48
C ILE A 26 -2.25 9.88 -1.10
N VAL A 27 -3.01 8.91 -1.63
CA VAL A 27 -4.32 9.18 -2.25
C VAL A 27 -5.31 9.77 -1.24
N VAL A 28 -5.35 9.28 0.00
CA VAL A 28 -6.21 9.87 1.06
C VAL A 28 -5.75 11.28 1.43
N THR A 29 -4.44 11.52 1.38
CA THR A 29 -3.83 12.74 1.90
C THR A 29 -3.86 13.91 0.91
N ILE A 30 -3.76 13.65 -0.40
CA ILE A 30 -3.73 14.69 -1.45
C ILE A 30 -4.90 15.70 -1.37
N PRO A 31 -6.16 15.30 -1.17
CA PRO A 31 -7.29 16.23 -1.10
C PRO A 31 -7.22 17.25 0.04
N PHE A 32 -6.34 17.05 1.04
CA PHE A 32 -6.12 18.02 2.12
C PHE A 32 -5.12 19.12 1.73
N PHE A 33 -4.36 18.94 0.65
CA PHE A 33 -3.32 19.86 0.21
C PHE A 33 -3.63 20.51 -1.15
N VAL A 34 -4.49 19.88 -1.94
CA VAL A 34 -4.87 20.34 -3.27
C VAL A 34 -6.38 20.25 -3.39
N ASP A 35 -7.02 21.31 -3.89
CA ASP A 35 -8.44 21.24 -4.26
C ASP A 35 -8.59 20.26 -5.42
N VAL A 36 -9.17 19.10 -5.12
CA VAL A 36 -9.51 18.09 -6.12
C VAL A 36 -11.02 18.07 -6.26
N GLU A 37 -11.54 18.22 -7.48
CA GLU A 37 -12.97 18.08 -7.81
C GLU A 37 -13.43 16.62 -7.74
N THR A 38 -13.20 15.96 -6.61
CA THR A 38 -13.54 14.56 -6.40
C THR A 38 -14.26 14.40 -5.08
N ALA A 39 -15.44 13.80 -5.11
CA ALA A 39 -16.15 13.45 -3.89
C ALA A 39 -15.28 12.54 -2.98
N PHE A 40 -15.29 12.81 -1.68
CA PHE A 40 -14.50 12.07 -0.69
C PHE A 40 -14.73 10.55 -0.73
N SER A 41 -15.95 10.11 -1.05
CA SER A 41 -16.28 8.70 -1.22
C SER A 41 -15.46 8.01 -2.32
N LYS A 42 -15.13 8.71 -3.41
CA LYS A 42 -14.28 8.17 -4.48
C LYS A 42 -12.82 8.04 -4.03
N VAL A 43 -12.33 9.01 -3.25
CA VAL A 43 -10.98 8.96 -2.67
C VAL A 43 -10.82 7.76 -1.74
N LEU A 44 -11.81 7.53 -0.87
CA LEU A 44 -11.85 6.35 0.00
C LEU A 44 -11.87 5.04 -0.80
N LEU A 45 -12.66 4.98 -1.87
CA LEU A 45 -12.74 3.79 -2.71
C LEU A 45 -11.40 3.47 -3.40
N VAL A 46 -10.73 4.49 -3.95
CA VAL A 46 -9.44 4.32 -4.65
C VAL A 46 -8.30 4.00 -3.67
N SER A 47 -8.28 4.62 -2.50
CA SER A 47 -7.26 4.35 -1.47
C SER A 47 -7.47 3.05 -0.72
N GLY A 48 -8.72 2.58 -0.59
CA GLY A 48 -9.05 1.38 0.17
C GLY A 48 -8.33 0.13 -0.33
N VAL A 49 -8.31 -0.11 -1.65
CA VAL A 49 -7.66 -1.29 -2.25
C VAL A 49 -6.16 -1.37 -1.91
N PRO A 50 -5.32 -0.37 -2.22
CA PRO A 50 -3.90 -0.42 -1.91
C PRO A 50 -3.62 -0.46 -0.40
N LEU A 51 -4.39 0.24 0.44
CA LEU A 51 -4.26 0.14 1.89
C LEU A 51 -4.52 -1.28 2.40
N THR A 52 -5.63 -1.88 1.96
CA THR A 52 -6.06 -3.21 2.43
C THR A 52 -5.10 -4.30 1.95
N LEU A 53 -4.70 -4.26 0.67
CA LEU A 53 -3.73 -5.20 0.12
C LEU A 53 -2.34 -5.04 0.75
N GLY A 54 -1.90 -3.80 0.95
CA GLY A 54 -0.63 -3.52 1.60
C GLY A 54 -0.59 -4.04 3.03
N LEU A 55 -1.65 -3.82 3.81
CA LEU A 55 -1.80 -4.36 5.17
C LEU A 55 -1.81 -5.89 5.17
N LEU A 56 -2.56 -6.52 4.26
CA LEU A 56 -2.58 -7.98 4.15
C LEU A 56 -1.20 -8.56 3.84
N ILE A 57 -0.47 -7.96 2.89
CA ILE A 57 0.88 -8.39 2.52
C ILE A 57 1.84 -8.23 3.70
N ILE A 58 1.85 -7.08 4.37
CA ILE A 58 2.73 -6.89 5.55
C ILE A 58 2.33 -7.82 6.69
N SER A 59 1.05 -8.05 6.94
CA SER A 59 0.63 -8.97 8.02
C SER A 59 1.00 -10.43 7.74
N THR A 60 0.99 -10.86 6.47
CA THR A 60 1.28 -12.24 6.07
C THR A 60 2.78 -12.49 5.91
N TYR A 61 3.50 -11.49 5.43
CA TYR A 61 4.92 -11.60 5.09
C TYR A 61 5.84 -10.82 6.03
N GLY A 62 5.30 -10.10 7.02
CA GLY A 62 6.01 -9.51 8.17
C GLY A 62 6.87 -10.52 8.91
#